data_AF-A0A7R9MJM9-F1
#
_entry.id   AF-A0A7R9MJM9-F1
#
_cell.length_a   1.000
_cell.length_b   1.000
_cell.length_c   1.000
_cell.angle_alpha   90.00
_cell.angle_beta   90.00
_cell.angle_gamma   90.00
#
_symmetry.space_group_name_H-M   'P 1'
#
loop_
_entity.id
_entity.type
_entity.pdbx_description
1 polymer ?
#
loop_
_entity_poly.entity_id
_entity_poly.type
_entity_poly.pdbx_seq_one_letter_code
_entity_poly.pdbx_strand_id
1 'polypeptide(L)'
;MRNSNHFKITFKTKTFSDAFRLIQMNTDNKCRRFMKMCKNMSEFSELGKDDKIGLLIDGFPKILSLLSVLNFNFEGRFWTIPFEFKSDMIMFDLLSAVVLFNPNGSILTHKHFITLQQKIYMYLLQRYLEIKHNSKSESETRFLRLMNCVNELHECRSPVAHRYDRLRSTSDAEYTQH
;
A
#
# COMPACT_ATOMS: atom_id res chain seq x y z
N MET A 1 -3.20 30.05 31.29
CA MET A 1 -2.19 29.00 31.01
C MET A 1 -2.78 27.65 31.40
N ARG A 2 -3.23 26.84 30.42
CA ARG A 2 -3.82 25.50 30.68
C ARG A 2 -2.78 24.43 30.42
N ASN A 3 -2.44 23.69 31.47
CA ASN A 3 -1.66 22.46 31.43
C ASN A 3 -2.35 21.43 30.52
N SER A 4 -1.75 21.13 29.37
CA SER A 4 -2.14 19.99 28.54
C SER A 4 -1.26 18.82 28.89
N ASN A 5 -1.79 17.89 29.68
CA ASN A 5 -1.18 16.60 29.97
C ASN A 5 -0.96 15.83 28.67
N HIS A 6 0.23 15.92 28.09
CA HIS A 6 0.68 15.01 27.06
C HIS A 6 0.85 13.62 27.70
N PHE A 7 -0.16 12.76 27.53
CA PHE A 7 -0.03 11.32 27.76
C PHE A 7 1.02 10.76 26.79
N LYS A 8 2.28 10.74 27.25
CA LYS A 8 3.38 10.11 26.55
C LYS A 8 3.35 8.61 26.89
N ILE A 9 2.62 7.84 26.08
CA ILE A 9 2.69 6.37 26.19
C ILE A 9 4.02 5.92 25.60
N THR A 10 5.04 5.83 26.44
CA THR A 10 6.34 5.26 26.09
C THR A 10 6.26 3.74 26.18
N PHE A 11 6.03 3.07 25.05
CA PHE A 11 6.23 1.62 24.98
C PHE A 11 7.73 1.33 24.83
N LYS A 12 8.39 1.03 25.94
CA LYS A 12 9.72 0.39 25.92
C LYS A 12 9.51 -1.08 25.55
N THR A 13 9.59 -1.43 24.27
CA THR A 13 9.57 -2.82 23.82
C THR A 13 10.81 -3.53 24.37
N LYS A 14 10.66 -4.32 25.45
CA LYS A 14 11.78 -4.96 26.16
C LYS A 14 12.15 -6.34 25.58
N THR A 15 11.35 -6.92 24.69
CA THR A 15 11.66 -8.23 24.08
C THR A 15 11.34 -8.30 22.59
N PHE A 16 12.07 -9.16 21.85
CA PHE A 16 11.81 -9.47 20.44
C PHE A 16 10.38 -9.99 20.23
N SER A 17 9.81 -10.71 21.22
CA SER A 17 8.43 -11.19 21.19
C SER A 17 7.41 -10.05 21.16
N ASP A 18 7.63 -8.98 21.92
CA ASP A 18 6.74 -7.81 21.93
C ASP A 18 6.82 -7.02 20.62
N ALA A 19 8.03 -6.86 20.07
CA ALA A 19 8.22 -6.26 18.75
C ALA A 19 7.55 -7.09 17.65
N PHE A 20 7.71 -8.42 17.68
CA PHE A 20 7.09 -9.34 16.74
C PHE A 20 5.55 -9.31 16.84
N ARG A 21 4.98 -9.31 18.05
CA ARG A 21 3.52 -9.18 18.27
C ARG A 21 2.99 -7.85 17.77
N LEU A 22 3.71 -6.75 17.98
CA LEU A 22 3.31 -5.43 17.47
C LEU A 22 3.36 -5.36 15.94
N ILE A 23 4.37 -5.99 15.33
CA ILE A 23 4.45 -6.12 13.87
C ILE A 23 3.28 -6.95 13.37
N GLN A 24 3.03 -8.12 13.95
CA GLN A 24 1.94 -9.02 13.56
C GLN A 24 0.57 -8.35 13.74
N MET A 25 0.30 -7.71 14.88
CA MET A 25 -0.98 -7.03 15.15
C MET A 25 -1.22 -5.84 14.21
N ASN A 26 -0.18 -5.05 13.91
CA ASN A 26 -0.30 -3.96 12.94
C ASN A 26 -0.53 -4.50 11.54
N THR A 27 0.22 -5.53 11.14
CA THR A 27 0.03 -6.22 9.86
C THR A 27 -1.40 -6.75 9.75
N ASP A 28 -1.93 -7.46 10.73
CA ASP A 28 -3.29 -8.04 10.69
C ASP A 28 -4.40 -7.00 10.58
N ASN A 29 -4.30 -5.88 11.31
CA ASN A 29 -5.27 -4.78 11.20
C ASN A 29 -5.21 -4.12 9.81
N LYS A 30 -4.01 -3.96 9.28
CA LYS A 30 -3.77 -3.38 7.96
C LYS A 30 -4.21 -4.33 6.84
N CYS A 31 -3.99 -5.64 6.99
CA CYS A 31 -4.51 -6.70 6.12
C CYS A 31 -6.04 -6.64 6.07
N ARG A 32 -6.70 -6.60 7.23
CA ARG A 32 -8.17 -6.50 7.32
C ARG A 32 -8.70 -5.22 6.66
N ARG A 33 -8.02 -4.10 6.87
CA ARG A 33 -8.38 -2.81 6.25
C ARG A 33 -8.22 -2.86 4.74
N PHE A 34 -7.08 -3.34 4.24
CA PHE A 34 -6.82 -3.50 2.82
C PHE A 34 -7.87 -4.39 2.16
N MET A 35 -8.17 -5.55 2.76
CA MET A 35 -9.21 -6.43 2.24
C MET A 35 -10.60 -5.79 2.27
N LYS A 36 -10.90 -4.97 3.28
CA LYS A 36 -12.16 -4.19 3.34
C LYS A 36 -12.20 -3.12 2.24
N MET A 37 -11.07 -2.45 1.98
CA MET A 37 -10.92 -1.46 0.92
C MET A 37 -11.19 -2.11 -0.45
N CYS A 38 -10.51 -3.20 -0.78
CA CYS A 38 -10.71 -3.91 -2.06
C CYS A 38 -12.16 -4.39 -2.24
N LYS A 39 -12.84 -4.81 -1.17
CA LYS A 39 -14.25 -5.23 -1.21
C LYS A 39 -15.23 -4.09 -1.46
N ASN A 40 -14.87 -2.87 -1.06
CA ASN A 40 -15.73 -1.70 -1.14
C ASN A 40 -15.48 -0.86 -2.42
N MET A 41 -14.43 -1.16 -3.18
CA MET A 41 -14.14 -0.52 -4.46
C MET A 41 -14.95 -1.17 -5.58
N SER A 42 -15.88 -0.42 -6.18
CA SER A 42 -16.68 -0.89 -7.33
C SER A 42 -15.78 -1.31 -8.48
N GLU A 43 -14.71 -0.55 -8.74
CA GLU A 43 -13.78 -0.80 -9.85
C GLU A 43 -12.97 -2.08 -9.63
N PHE A 44 -12.64 -2.41 -8.36
CA PHE A 44 -12.02 -3.68 -8.04
C PHE A 44 -13.01 -4.84 -8.20
N SER A 45 -14.29 -4.62 -7.88
CA SER A 45 -15.33 -5.64 -8.01
C SER A 45 -15.65 -6.00 -9.47
N GLU A 46 -15.50 -5.05 -10.39
CA GLU A 46 -15.71 -5.22 -11.83
C GLU A 46 -14.62 -6.04 -12.53
N LEU A 47 -13.43 -6.13 -11.93
CA LEU A 47 -12.33 -6.89 -12.49
C LEU A 47 -12.61 -8.40 -12.59
N GLY A 48 -12.05 -9.03 -13.63
CA GLY A 48 -11.98 -10.48 -13.74
C GLY A 48 -11.22 -11.12 -12.58
N LYS A 49 -11.49 -12.41 -12.32
CA LYS A 49 -10.85 -13.15 -11.21
C LYS A 49 -9.32 -13.12 -11.29
N ASP A 50 -8.77 -13.28 -12.48
CA ASP A 50 -7.33 -13.31 -12.71
C ASP A 50 -6.66 -11.97 -12.44
N ASP A 51 -7.28 -10.87 -12.87
CA ASP A 51 -6.78 -9.52 -12.59
C ASP A 51 -6.84 -9.21 -11.10
N LYS A 52 -7.93 -9.59 -10.41
CA LYS A 52 -8.02 -9.48 -8.95
C LYS A 52 -6.88 -10.22 -8.26
N ILE A 53 -6.64 -11.47 -8.64
CA ILE A 53 -5.56 -12.28 -8.07
C ILE A 53 -4.20 -11.64 -8.38
N GLY A 54 -3.98 -11.19 -9.62
CA GLY A 54 -2.71 -10.59 -10.01
C GLY A 54 -2.40 -9.28 -9.29
N LEU A 55 -3.38 -8.40 -9.15
CA LEU A 55 -3.23 -7.16 -8.39
C LEU A 55 -2.99 -7.44 -6.89
N LEU A 56 -3.66 -8.43 -6.31
CA LEU A 56 -3.45 -8.79 -4.91
C LEU A 56 -2.06 -9.40 -4.67
N ILE A 57 -1.60 -10.31 -5.54
CA ILE A 57 -0.30 -10.96 -5.40
C ILE A 57 0.86 -9.96 -5.56
N ASP A 58 0.74 -9.01 -6.49
CA ASP A 58 1.76 -7.98 -6.72
C ASP A 58 1.67 -6.82 -5.71
N GLY A 59 0.47 -6.30 -5.49
CA GLY A 59 0.23 -5.08 -4.73
C GLY A 59 0.23 -5.27 -3.21
N PHE A 60 -0.28 -6.40 -2.70
CA PHE A 60 -0.42 -6.59 -1.25
C PHE A 60 0.91 -6.57 -0.49
N PRO A 61 1.97 -7.27 -0.92
CA PRO A 61 3.28 -7.19 -0.26
C PRO A 61 3.87 -5.77 -0.31
N LYS A 62 3.66 -5.03 -1.40
CA LYS A 62 4.12 -3.65 -1.56
C LYS A 62 3.38 -2.71 -0.62
N ILE A 63 2.09 -2.91 -0.43
CA ILE A 63 1.29 -2.16 0.55
C ILE A 63 1.74 -2.48 1.97
N LEU A 64 2.06 -3.74 2.30
CA LEU A 64 2.65 -4.10 3.60
C LEU A 64 4.03 -3.46 3.83
N SER A 65 4.86 -3.35 2.78
CA SER A 65 6.13 -2.64 2.81
C SER A 65 5.95 -1.13 2.96
N LEU A 66 5.04 -0.51 2.21
CA LEU A 66 4.67 0.89 2.39
C LEU A 66 4.20 1.15 3.83
N LEU A 67 3.43 0.22 4.38
CA LEU A 67 2.96 0.25 5.76
C LEU A 67 4.07 0.06 6.80
N SER A 68 5.20 -0.52 6.43
CA SER A 68 6.39 -0.56 7.29
C SER A 68 7.17 0.76 7.14
N VAL A 69 7.41 1.23 5.92
CA VAL A 69 8.17 2.46 5.61
C VAL A 69 7.48 3.72 6.13
N LEU A 70 6.16 3.85 6.03
CA LEU A 70 5.38 4.94 6.65
C LEU A 70 5.46 4.94 8.19
N ASN A 71 6.03 3.89 8.78
CA ASN A 71 6.32 3.79 10.20
C ASN A 71 7.82 3.96 10.51
N PHE A 72 8.68 4.22 9.54
CA PHE A 72 10.12 4.31 9.73
C PHE A 72 10.54 5.77 10.01
N ASN A 73 10.98 6.04 11.24
CA ASN A 73 11.54 7.34 11.60
C ASN A 73 13.06 7.31 11.36
N PHE A 74 13.48 8.06 10.33
CA PHE A 74 14.86 8.14 9.86
C PHE A 74 15.81 8.71 10.94
N GLU A 75 15.36 9.67 11.75
CA GLU A 75 16.18 10.31 12.79
C GLU A 75 16.31 9.43 14.05
N GLY A 76 15.32 8.56 14.30
CA GLY A 76 15.27 7.72 15.49
C GLY A 76 15.90 6.34 15.35
N ARG A 77 16.07 5.80 14.13
CA ARG A 77 16.37 4.37 13.89
C ARG A 77 15.40 3.43 14.63
N PHE A 78 14.14 3.84 14.77
CA PHE A 78 13.07 3.01 15.32
C PHE A 78 11.78 3.18 14.52
N TRP A 79 10.94 2.15 14.56
CA TRP A 79 9.60 2.23 13.97
C TRP A 79 8.75 3.15 14.84
N THR A 80 8.59 4.42 14.45
CA THR A 80 7.51 5.25 14.99
C THR A 80 6.54 5.54 13.89
N ILE A 81 5.32 5.13 14.15
CA ILE A 81 4.18 5.52 13.36
C ILE A 81 3.94 7.02 13.64
N PRO A 82 4.17 7.95 12.70
CA PRO A 82 3.94 9.36 12.96
C PRO A 82 2.45 9.59 13.15
N PHE A 83 2.08 10.35 14.19
CA PHE A 83 0.69 10.54 14.60
C PHE A 83 -0.22 11.10 13.49
N GLU A 84 0.36 11.94 12.63
CA GLU A 84 -0.26 12.57 11.46
C GLU A 84 -0.61 11.61 10.33
N PHE A 85 0.07 10.46 10.23
CA PHE A 85 -0.23 9.41 9.23
C PHE A 85 -1.03 8.23 9.83
N LYS A 86 -1.08 8.08 11.16
CA LYS A 86 -2.02 7.13 11.82
C LYS A 86 -3.48 7.49 11.60
N SER A 87 -3.74 8.79 11.55
CA SER A 87 -5.08 9.35 11.60
C SER A 87 -5.63 9.65 10.21
N ASP A 88 -4.76 9.85 9.21
CA ASP A 88 -5.16 10.14 7.85
C ASP A 88 -5.47 8.88 7.04
N MET A 89 -6.65 8.36 7.35
CA MET A 89 -7.27 7.22 6.70
C MET A 89 -7.47 7.43 5.20
N ILE A 90 -7.78 8.67 4.78
CA ILE A 90 -8.08 8.98 3.38
C ILE A 90 -6.81 8.92 2.54
N MET A 91 -5.73 9.55 2.98
CA MET A 91 -4.43 9.46 2.31
C MET A 91 -3.97 8.02 2.17
N PHE A 92 -4.13 7.22 3.25
CA PHE A 92 -3.73 5.82 3.22
C PHE A 92 -4.52 4.99 2.21
N ASP A 93 -5.84 5.15 2.17
CA ASP A 93 -6.70 4.40 1.26
C ASP A 93 -6.43 4.81 -0.21
N LEU A 94 -6.21 6.11 -0.48
CA LEU A 94 -5.83 6.61 -1.81
C LEU A 94 -4.47 6.09 -2.26
N LEU A 95 -3.45 6.15 -1.40
CA LEU A 95 -2.11 5.67 -1.72
C LEU A 95 -2.08 4.15 -1.91
N SER A 96 -2.83 3.41 -1.10
CA SER A 96 -3.00 1.96 -1.26
C SER A 96 -3.66 1.62 -2.59
N ALA A 97 -4.64 2.41 -3.03
CA ALA A 97 -5.27 2.23 -4.33
C ALA A 97 -4.28 2.48 -5.49
N VAL A 98 -3.44 3.53 -5.39
CA VAL A 98 -2.37 3.81 -6.39
C VAL A 98 -1.40 2.64 -6.51
N VAL A 99 -0.96 2.07 -5.38
CA VAL A 99 -0.07 0.89 -5.36
C VAL A 99 -0.80 -0.36 -5.85
N LEU A 100 -2.08 -0.52 -5.53
CA LEU A 100 -2.85 -1.70 -5.93
C LEU A 100 -3.06 -1.75 -7.43
N PHE A 101 -3.51 -0.64 -8.05
CA PHE A 101 -3.83 -0.57 -9.47
C PHE A 101 -2.58 -0.38 -10.34
N ASN A 102 -1.57 -1.25 -10.19
CA ASN A 102 -0.35 -1.22 -10.99
C ASN A 102 -0.56 -1.92 -12.35
N PRO A 103 -0.52 -1.22 -13.50
CA PRO A 103 -0.74 -1.82 -14.81
C PRO A 103 0.43 -2.70 -15.28
N ASN A 104 1.58 -2.59 -14.63
CA ASN A 104 2.80 -3.33 -15.00
C ASN A 104 2.87 -4.74 -14.40
N GLY A 105 1.79 -5.22 -13.74
CA GLY A 105 1.69 -6.60 -13.27
C GLY A 105 1.80 -7.61 -14.43
N SER A 106 2.58 -8.68 -14.21
CA SER A 106 2.96 -9.68 -15.22
C SER A 106 1.78 -10.47 -15.82
N ILE A 107 0.63 -10.50 -15.14
CA ILE A 107 -0.50 -11.40 -15.44
C ILE A 107 -1.82 -10.67 -15.69
N LEU A 108 -1.77 -9.36 -15.91
CA LEU A 108 -2.98 -8.54 -16.06
C LEU A 108 -3.50 -8.55 -17.50
N THR A 109 -4.81 -8.83 -17.63
CA THR A 109 -5.55 -8.84 -18.90
C THR A 109 -6.07 -7.44 -19.22
N HIS A 110 -6.70 -6.75 -18.27
CA HIS A 110 -7.33 -5.44 -18.52
C HIS A 110 -6.43 -4.25 -18.16
N LYS A 111 -5.22 -4.19 -18.73
CA LYS A 111 -4.21 -3.16 -18.41
C LYS A 111 -4.68 -1.73 -18.62
N HIS A 112 -5.49 -1.45 -19.65
CA HIS A 112 -6.03 -0.11 -19.90
C HIS A 112 -6.97 0.36 -18.78
N PHE A 113 -7.88 -0.52 -18.34
CA PHE A 113 -8.78 -0.21 -17.22
C PHE A 113 -7.97 0.05 -15.95
N ILE A 114 -7.01 -0.82 -15.63
CA ILE A 114 -6.16 -0.70 -14.45
C ILE A 114 -5.33 0.60 -14.49
N THR A 115 -4.79 0.95 -15.66
CA THR A 115 -4.07 2.22 -15.87
C THR A 115 -4.96 3.43 -15.60
N LEU A 116 -6.21 3.40 -16.08
CA LEU A 116 -7.18 4.47 -15.85
C LEU A 116 -7.47 4.63 -14.36
N GLN A 117 -7.73 3.52 -13.66
CA GLN A 117 -7.97 3.54 -12.22
C GLN A 117 -6.77 4.10 -11.45
N GLN A 118 -5.55 3.68 -11.78
CA GLN A 118 -4.34 4.22 -11.15
C GLN A 118 -4.24 5.74 -11.30
N LYS A 119 -4.47 6.26 -12.52
CA LYS A 119 -4.44 7.69 -12.79
C LYS A 119 -5.51 8.46 -12.03
N ILE A 120 -6.72 7.90 -11.90
CA ILE A 120 -7.80 8.49 -11.11
C ILE A 120 -7.37 8.62 -9.64
N TYR A 121 -6.85 7.54 -9.05
CA TYR A 121 -6.41 7.56 -7.65
C TYR A 121 -5.19 8.47 -7.42
N MET A 122 -4.27 8.58 -8.38
CA MET A 122 -3.17 9.55 -8.33
C MET A 122 -3.70 10.99 -8.33
N TYR A 123 -4.66 11.30 -9.20
CA TYR A 123 -5.31 12.61 -9.24
C TYR A 123 -6.02 12.93 -7.91
N LEU A 124 -6.81 11.98 -7.37
CA LEU A 124 -7.48 12.16 -6.09
C LEU A 124 -6.50 12.38 -4.94
N LEU A 125 -5.38 11.65 -4.91
CA LEU A 125 -4.33 11.84 -3.92
C LEU A 125 -3.70 13.24 -4.01
N GLN A 126 -3.40 13.71 -5.22
CA GLN A 126 -2.86 15.06 -5.42
C GLN A 126 -3.85 16.13 -4.91
N ARG A 127 -5.13 16.02 -5.29
CA ARG A 127 -6.18 16.96 -4.85
C ARG A 127 -6.39 16.93 -3.35
N TYR A 128 -6.34 15.75 -2.75
CA TYR A 128 -6.42 15.60 -1.30
C TYR A 128 -5.29 16.34 -0.59
N LEU A 129 -4.05 16.20 -1.08
CA LEU A 129 -2.89 16.88 -0.52
C LEU A 129 -2.97 18.40 -0.69
N GLU A 130 -3.47 18.90 -1.82
CA GLU A 130 -3.71 20.33 -2.05
C GLU A 130 -4.68 20.91 -1.02
N ILE A 131 -5.80 20.23 -0.79
CA ILE A 131 -6.82 20.64 0.20
C ILE A 131 -6.23 20.60 1.61
N LYS A 132 -5.42 19.57 1.92
CA LYS A 132 -4.89 19.37 3.27
C LYS A 132 -3.80 20.38 3.64
N HIS A 133 -2.96 20.79 2.70
CA HIS A 133 -1.73 21.55 3.00
C HIS A 133 -1.81 23.06 2.75
N ASN A 134 -2.93 23.62 2.24
CA ASN A 134 -3.11 25.06 1.99
C ASN A 134 -1.96 25.75 1.21
N SER A 135 -1.09 24.96 0.58
CA SER A 135 0.11 25.38 -0.12
C SER A 135 0.34 24.42 -1.27
N LYS A 136 0.18 24.94 -2.49
CA LYS A 136 0.32 24.16 -3.72
C LYS A 136 1.73 23.58 -3.87
N SER A 137 2.76 24.36 -3.52
CA SER A 137 4.16 23.92 -3.58
C SER A 137 4.47 22.79 -2.59
N GLU A 138 3.92 22.87 -1.37
CA GLU A 138 4.12 21.81 -0.38
C GLU A 138 3.37 20.53 -0.79
N SER A 139 2.14 20.65 -1.29
CA SER A 139 1.37 19.49 -1.75
C SER A 139 2.03 18.80 -2.96
N GLU A 140 2.55 19.56 -3.92
CA GLU A 140 3.27 19.02 -5.08
C GLU A 140 4.54 18.29 -4.64
N THR A 141 5.32 18.88 -3.74
CA THR A 141 6.54 18.25 -3.21
C THR A 141 6.23 16.93 -2.49
N ARG A 142 5.18 16.90 -1.67
CA ARG A 142 4.73 15.68 -0.97
C ARG A 142 4.23 14.63 -1.95
N PHE A 143 3.43 15.03 -2.95
CA PHE A 143 2.94 14.13 -3.99
C PHE A 143 4.09 13.48 -4.76
N LEU A 144 5.07 14.26 -5.22
CA LEU A 144 6.24 13.75 -5.93
C LEU A 144 7.05 12.74 -5.10
N ARG A 145 7.25 13.02 -3.80
CA ARG A 145 7.92 12.09 -2.89
C ARG A 145 7.16 10.77 -2.75
N LEU A 146 5.84 10.83 -2.63
CA LEU A 146 5.00 9.63 -2.56
C LEU A 146 5.07 8.84 -3.86
N MET A 147 5.02 9.50 -5.02
CA MET A 147 5.11 8.83 -6.32
C MET A 147 6.48 8.18 -6.56
N ASN A 148 7.57 8.80 -6.12
CA ASN A 148 8.90 8.16 -6.17
C ASN A 148 8.93 6.88 -5.32
N CYS A 149 8.37 6.92 -4.10
CA CYS A 149 8.27 5.73 -3.26
C CYS A 149 7.41 4.63 -3.88
N VAL A 150 6.29 4.99 -4.52
CA VAL A 150 5.44 4.05 -5.27
C VAL A 150 6.21 3.41 -6.41
N ASN A 151 6.99 4.18 -7.18
CA ASN A 151 7.80 3.66 -8.27
C ASN A 151 8.88 2.68 -7.77
N GLU A 152 9.61 3.04 -6.71
CA GLU A 152 10.59 2.15 -6.06
C GLU A 152 9.95 0.83 -5.58
N LEU A 153 8.74 0.91 -5.00
CA LEU A 153 7.98 -0.27 -4.60
C LEU A 153 7.55 -1.13 -5.79
N HIS A 154 7.21 -0.52 -6.93
CA HIS A 154 6.84 -1.23 -8.13
C HIS A 154 8.03 -1.92 -8.82
N GLU A 155 9.22 -1.32 -8.76
CA GLU A 155 10.47 -1.92 -9.22
C GLU A 155 10.88 -3.13 -8.36
N CYS A 156 10.51 -3.12 -7.08
CA CYS A 156 10.77 -4.24 -6.18
C CYS A 156 9.92 -5.46 -6.56
N ARG A 157 10.54 -6.46 -7.18
CA ARG A 157 9.85 -7.69 -7.58
C ARG A 157 9.55 -8.56 -6.34
N SER A 158 8.27 -8.83 -6.11
CA SER A 158 7.82 -9.71 -5.03
C SER A 158 8.27 -11.16 -5.30
N PRO A 159 8.96 -11.82 -4.35
CA PRO A 159 9.27 -13.25 -4.45
C PRO A 159 8.02 -14.13 -4.56
N VAL A 160 6.89 -13.66 -4.02
CA VAL A 160 5.59 -14.34 -4.10
C VAL A 160 5.04 -14.25 -5.51
N ALA A 161 5.08 -13.06 -6.14
CA ALA A 161 4.67 -12.87 -7.53
C ALA A 161 5.49 -13.75 -8.48
N HIS A 162 6.82 -13.79 -8.29
CA HIS A 162 7.69 -14.66 -9.08
C HIS A 162 7.33 -16.15 -8.92
N ARG A 163 6.97 -16.62 -7.71
CA ARG A 163 6.55 -18.01 -7.52
C ARG A 163 5.22 -18.30 -8.21
N TYR A 164 4.27 -17.38 -8.11
CA TYR A 164 2.97 -17.52 -8.76
C TYR A 164 3.08 -17.59 -10.28
N ASP A 165 3.87 -16.69 -10.89
CA ASP A 165 4.13 -16.69 -12.34
C ASP A 165 4.63 -18.06 -12.81
N ARG A 166 5.59 -18.66 -12.07
CA ARG A 166 6.12 -20.00 -12.39
C ARG A 166 5.08 -21.12 -12.30
N LEU A 167 4.25 -21.09 -11.25
CA LEU A 167 3.19 -22.10 -11.07
C LEU A 167 2.12 -22.00 -12.15
N ARG A 168 1.78 -20.78 -12.58
CA ARG A 168 0.83 -20.57 -13.67
C ARG A 168 1.39 -21.06 -15.01
N SER A 169 2.64 -20.76 -15.32
CA SER A 169 3.26 -21.22 -16.57
C SER A 169 3.40 -22.76 -16.64
N THR A 170 3.52 -23.44 -15.50
CA THR A 170 3.57 -24.91 -15.46
C THR A 170 2.20 -25.53 -15.61
N SER A 171 1.14 -24.95 -15.01
CA SER A 171 -0.23 -25.42 -15.24
C SER A 171 -0.67 -25.25 -16.69
N ASP A 172 -0.38 -24.10 -17.32
CA ASP A 172 -0.79 -23.83 -18.71
C ASP A 172 -0.10 -24.77 -19.73
N ALA A 173 1.11 -25.25 -19.40
CA ALA A 173 1.85 -26.22 -20.21
C ALA A 173 1.30 -27.65 -20.13
N GLU A 174 0.69 -28.02 -19.00
CA GLU A 174 0.06 -29.34 -18.82
C GLU A 174 -1.26 -29.48 -19.60
N TYR A 175 -1.97 -28.37 -19.85
CA TYR A 175 -3.21 -28.37 -20.63
C TYR A 175 -3.01 -28.29 -22.15
N THR A 176 -1.81 -28.00 -22.65
CA THR A 176 -1.51 -27.92 -24.10
C THR A 176 -0.99 -29.23 -24.70
N GLN A 177 -0.84 -30.30 -23.90
CA GLN A 177 -0.35 -31.62 -24.33
C GLN A 177 -1.46 -32.66 -24.61
N HIS A 178 -2.72 -32.26 -24.70
CA HIS A 178 -3.85 -33.14 -25.05
C HIS A 178 -4.68 -32.62 -26.22
#